data_AF-A0A399FWL7-F1
#
_entry.id   AF-A0A399FWL7-F1
#
_cell.length_a   1.000
_cell.length_b   1.000
_cell.length_c   1.000
_cell.angle_alpha   90.00
_cell.angle_beta   90.00
_cell.angle_gamma   90.00
#
_symmetry.space_group_name_H-M   'P 1'
#
loop_
_entity.id
_entity.type
_entity.pdbx_description
1 polymer ?
#
loop_
_entity_poly.entity_id
_entity_poly.type
_entity_poly.pdbx_seq_one_letter_code
_entity_poly.pdbx_strand_id
1 'polypeptide(L)'
;MSATPNTVPAEEIQRLTLRWAAELLEEPEVLPEDNFLELGGHSMLALQMAERAKKRFGAEYDLMILFEKDFAAAAAELAHRITGD
;
A
#
# COMPACT_ATOMS: atom_id res chain seq x y z
N MET A 1 -7.80 -22.21 -22.44
CA MET A 1 -6.62 -21.41 -22.04
C MET A 1 -6.80 -21.10 -20.58
N SER A 2 -5.94 -21.68 -19.75
CA SER A 2 -6.10 -21.82 -18.30
C SER A 2 -6.08 -20.47 -17.60
N ALA A 3 -7.13 -20.15 -16.83
CA ALA A 3 -7.12 -19.04 -15.89
C ALA A 3 -6.12 -19.39 -14.77
N THR A 4 -4.99 -18.70 -14.79
CA THR A 4 -3.90 -18.75 -13.81
C THR A 4 -4.35 -18.23 -12.43
N PRO A 5 -3.65 -18.61 -11.35
CA PRO A 5 -4.19 -18.67 -9.99
C PRO A 5 -4.49 -17.29 -9.41
N ASN A 6 -5.54 -17.27 -8.58
CA ASN A 6 -6.14 -16.23 -7.75
C ASN A 6 -5.18 -15.27 -7.00
N THR A 7 -4.30 -14.57 -7.71
CA THR A 7 -3.37 -13.56 -7.17
C THR A 7 -3.91 -12.16 -7.45
N VAL A 8 -3.87 -11.29 -6.43
CA VAL A 8 -4.27 -9.89 -6.60
C VAL A 8 -3.23 -9.21 -7.50
N PRO A 9 -3.62 -8.53 -8.59
CA PRO A 9 -2.67 -7.81 -9.44
C PRO A 9 -1.94 -6.70 -8.68
N ALA A 10 -0.66 -6.48 -8.97
CA ALA A 10 0.13 -5.41 -8.34
C ALA A 10 -0.48 -4.01 -8.55
N GLU A 11 -1.06 -3.77 -9.73
CA GLU A 11 -1.80 -2.54 -10.05
C GLU A 11 -3.00 -2.31 -9.12
N GLU A 12 -3.69 -3.39 -8.73
CA GLU A 12 -4.83 -3.32 -7.81
C GLU A 12 -4.37 -3.00 -6.38
N ILE A 13 -3.23 -3.55 -5.97
CA ILE A 13 -2.62 -3.24 -4.67
C ILE A 13 -2.25 -1.77 -4.64
N GLN A 14 -1.53 -1.26 -5.64
CA GLN A 14 -1.19 0.16 -5.73
C GLN A 14 -2.42 1.06 -5.70
N ARG A 15 -3.45 0.76 -6.49
CA ARG A 15 -4.69 1.55 -6.49
C ARG A 15 -5.35 1.62 -5.10
N LEU A 16 -5.38 0.50 -4.39
CA LEU A 16 -5.92 0.44 -3.03
C LEU A 16 -5.01 1.17 -2.03
N THR A 17 -3.68 1.07 -2.19
CA THR A 17 -2.70 1.84 -1.42
C THR A 17 -2.98 3.34 -1.53
N LEU A 18 -3.05 3.87 -2.75
CA LEU A 18 -3.28 5.30 -3.00
C LEU A 18 -4.62 5.76 -2.44
N ARG A 19 -5.68 4.97 -2.63
CA ARG A 19 -6.99 5.28 -2.09
C ARG A 19 -6.98 5.34 -0.56
N TRP A 20 -6.39 4.35 0.11
CA TRP A 20 -6.34 4.35 1.58
C TRP A 20 -5.46 5.45 2.12
N ALA A 21 -4.37 5.79 1.42
CA ALA A 21 -3.52 6.91 1.77
C ALA A 21 -4.30 8.23 1.71
N ALA A 22 -5.01 8.49 0.60
CA ALA A 22 -5.86 9.67 0.45
C ALA A 22 -6.91 9.78 1.57
N GLU A 23 -7.59 8.67 1.88
CA GLU A 23 -8.59 8.63 2.95
C GLU A 23 -7.98 8.86 4.35
N LEU A 24 -6.76 8.41 4.62
CA LEU A 24 -6.10 8.51 5.92
C LEU A 24 -5.39 9.86 6.13
N LEU A 25 -4.88 10.44 5.04
CA LEU A 25 -4.14 11.71 5.03
C LEU A 25 -5.08 12.91 4.81
N GLU A 26 -6.36 12.65 4.56
CA GLU A 26 -7.38 13.67 4.22
C GLU A 26 -7.03 14.46 2.94
N GLU A 27 -6.32 13.81 2.02
CA GLU A 27 -5.94 14.37 0.73
C GLU A 27 -6.98 14.03 -0.36
N PRO A 28 -7.23 14.93 -1.33
CA PRO A 28 -8.19 14.67 -2.40
C PRO A 28 -7.70 13.59 -3.37
N GLU A 29 -6.39 13.49 -3.55
CA GLU A 29 -5.73 12.50 -4.40
C GLU A 29 -4.31 12.28 -3.87
N VAL A 30 -3.81 11.05 -4.02
CA VAL A 30 -2.43 10.67 -3.72
C VAL A 30 -1.86 9.97 -4.95
N LEU A 31 -0.69 10.40 -5.38
CA LEU A 31 0.02 9.90 -6.55
C LEU A 31 0.99 8.77 -6.17
N PRO A 32 1.32 7.86 -7.11
CA PRO A 32 2.30 6.79 -6.89
C PRO A 32 3.66 7.29 -6.38
N GLU A 33 4.10 8.44 -6.85
CA GLU A 33 5.37 9.09 -6.52
C GLU A 33 5.36 9.89 -5.20
N ASP A 34 4.20 10.06 -4.56
CA ASP A 34 4.12 10.77 -3.27
C ASP A 34 4.70 9.91 -2.13
N ASN A 35 5.24 10.57 -1.12
CA ASN A 35 5.73 9.93 0.09
C ASN A 35 4.78 10.15 1.27
N PHE A 36 4.60 9.10 2.08
CA PHE A 36 3.67 9.11 3.21
C PHE A 36 3.98 10.21 4.25
N LEU A 37 5.26 10.44 4.58
CA LEU A 37 5.65 11.47 5.55
C LEU A 37 5.54 12.88 4.97
N GLU A 38 5.86 13.04 3.68
CA GLU A 38 5.75 14.34 2.99
C GLU A 38 4.31 14.84 2.93
N LEU A 39 3.34 13.91 2.85
CA LEU A 39 1.90 14.21 2.93
C LEU A 39 1.36 14.31 4.37
N GLY A 40 2.23 14.39 5.39
CA GLY A 40 1.82 14.55 6.80
C GLY A 40 1.49 13.25 7.54
N GLY A 41 1.82 12.10 6.96
CA GLY A 41 1.66 10.80 7.59
C GLY A 41 2.52 10.61 8.83
N HIS A 42 2.03 9.79 9.76
CA HIS A 42 2.72 9.46 11.00
C HIS A 42 2.36 8.05 11.50
N SER A 43 2.98 7.59 12.59
CA SER A 43 2.88 6.21 13.08
C SER A 43 1.45 5.70 13.28
N MET A 44 0.54 6.53 13.81
CA MET A 44 -0.87 6.15 13.96
C MET A 44 -1.60 5.92 12.63
N LEU A 45 -1.33 6.73 11.60
CA LEU A 45 -1.92 6.54 10.27
C LEU A 45 -1.26 5.35 9.56
N ALA A 46 0.05 5.17 9.72
CA ALA A 46 0.78 4.04 9.17
C ALA A 46 0.29 2.70 9.75
N LEU A 47 0.00 2.66 11.06
CA LEU A 47 -0.59 1.48 11.70
C LEU A 47 -2.00 1.18 11.13
N GLN A 48 -2.83 2.20 10.94
CA GLN A 48 -4.15 2.03 10.31
C GLN A 48 -4.03 1.54 8.86
N MET A 49 -3.04 2.04 8.12
CA MET A 49 -2.72 1.61 6.77
C MET A 49 -2.31 0.12 6.73
N ALA A 50 -1.44 -0.30 7.65
CA ALA A 50 -1.02 -1.69 7.82
C ALA A 50 -2.19 -2.60 8.20
N GLU A 51 -3.07 -2.18 9.12
CA GLU A 51 -4.26 -2.95 9.48
C GLU A 51 -5.23 -3.15 8.31
N ARG A 52 -5.42 -2.12 7.46
CA ARG A 52 -6.24 -2.22 6.25
C ARG A 52 -5.67 -3.24 5.27
N ALA A 53 -4.36 -3.19 5.02
CA ALA A 53 -3.67 -4.17 4.18
C ALA A 53 -3.81 -5.59 4.76
N LYS A 54 -3.58 -5.76 6.06
CA LYS A 54 -3.73 -7.07 6.73
C LYS A 54 -5.11 -7.65 6.56
N LYS A 55 -6.15 -6.85 6.80
CA LYS A 55 -7.55 -7.27 6.67
C LYS A 55 -7.91 -7.63 5.23
N ARG A 56 -7.35 -6.92 4.24
CA ARG A 56 -7.70 -7.09 2.82
C ARG A 56 -6.92 -8.20 2.13
N PHE A 57 -5.65 -8.38 2.49
CA PHE A 57 -4.70 -9.25 1.78
C PHE A 57 -4.04 -10.31 2.65
N GLY A 58 -4.14 -10.21 3.98
CA GLY A 58 -3.40 -11.09 4.90
C GLY A 58 -1.92 -10.70 5.09
N ALA A 59 -1.47 -9.61 4.48
CA ALA A 59 -0.11 -9.08 4.57
C ALA A 59 -0.13 -7.59 4.98
N GLU A 60 0.95 -7.13 5.62
CA GLU A 60 1.10 -5.76 6.12
C GLU A 60 2.21 -5.02 5.37
N TYR A 61 2.08 -3.70 5.27
CA TYR A 61 3.16 -2.83 4.78
C TYR A 61 4.35 -2.88 5.71
N ASP A 62 5.56 -2.86 5.13
CA ASP A 62 6.75 -2.52 5.89
C ASP A 62 6.73 -1.03 6.22
N LEU A 63 6.77 -0.70 7.52
CA LEU A 63 6.70 0.70 7.98
C LEU A 63 7.92 1.51 7.55
N MET A 64 9.10 0.90 7.43
CA MET A 64 10.30 1.59 6.97
C MET A 64 10.16 1.96 5.50
N ILE A 65 9.68 1.04 4.66
CA ILE A 65 9.42 1.33 3.25
C ILE A 65 8.32 2.37 3.09
N LEU A 66 7.22 2.27 3.85
CA LEU A 66 6.13 3.24 3.82
C LEU A 66 6.61 4.67 4.17
N PHE A 67 7.58 4.80 5.09
CA PHE A 67 8.12 6.10 5.49
C PHE A 67 9.24 6.61 4.58
N GLU A 68 10.12 5.74 4.09
CA GLU A 68 11.31 6.15 3.33
C GLU A 68 11.11 6.18 1.81
N LYS A 69 10.06 5.55 1.30
CA LYS A 69 9.79 5.41 -0.14
C LYS A 69 8.45 6.01 -0.54
N ASP A 70 8.23 6.10 -1.84
CA ASP A 70 6.96 6.50 -2.41
C ASP A 70 5.90 5.38 -2.30
N PHE A 71 4.64 5.73 -2.57
CA PHE A 71 3.55 4.77 -2.52
C PHE A 71 3.67 3.65 -3.56
N ALA A 72 4.30 3.90 -4.71
CA ALA A 72 4.56 2.89 -5.72
C ALA A 72 5.46 1.77 -5.18
N ALA A 73 6.58 2.14 -4.54
CA ALA A 73 7.51 1.20 -3.93
C ALA A 73 6.87 0.47 -2.74
N ALA A 74 6.11 1.17 -1.90
CA ALA A 74 5.41 0.54 -0.77
C ALA A 74 4.35 -0.47 -1.23
N ALA A 75 3.60 -0.15 -2.29
CA ALA A 75 2.64 -1.07 -2.89
C ALA A 75 3.32 -2.27 -3.55
N ALA A 76 4.43 -2.05 -4.26
CA ALA A 76 5.22 -3.11 -4.86
C ALA A 76 5.74 -4.07 -3.78
N GLU A 77 6.32 -3.58 -2.70
CA GLU A 77 6.80 -4.43 -1.58
C GLU A 77 5.65 -5.26 -0.99
N LEU A 78 4.48 -4.66 -0.77
CA LEU A 78 3.30 -5.40 -0.32
C LEU A 78 2.88 -6.48 -1.32
N ALA A 79 2.97 -6.20 -2.63
CA ALA A 79 2.67 -7.18 -3.67
C ALA A 79 3.64 -8.37 -3.64
N HIS A 80 4.94 -8.14 -3.47
CA HIS A 80 5.94 -9.22 -3.29
C HIS A 80 5.60 -10.07 -2.06
N ARG A 81 5.26 -9.44 -0.94
CA ARG A 81 4.85 -10.14 0.29
C ARG A 81 3.60 -11.01 0.13
N ILE A 82 2.65 -10.60 -0.72
CA ILE A 82 1.42 -11.37 -0.99
C ILE A 82 1.67 -12.52 -1.95
N THR A 83 2.53 -12.31 -2.94
CA THR A 83 2.80 -13.28 -4.01
C THR A 83 3.88 -14.31 -3.66
N GLY A 84 4.76 -13.99 -2.71
CA GLY A 84 5.73 -14.92 -2.13
C GLY A 84 6.95 -15.21 -3.00
N ASP A 85 7.34 -14.29 -3.88
CA ASP A 85 8.65 -14.31 -4.57
C ASP A 85 9.81 -13.87 -3.65
#